data_AF-A0A6A3L0Z9-F1
#
_entry.id   AF-A0A6A3L0Z9-F1
#
_cell.length_a   1.000
_cell.length_b   1.000
_cell.length_c   1.000
_cell.angle_alpha   90.00
_cell.angle_beta   90.00
_cell.angle_gamma   90.00
#
_symmetry.space_group_name_H-M   'P 1'
#
loop_
_entity.id
_entity.type
_entity.pdbx_description
1 polymer ?
#
loop_
_entity_poly.entity_id
_entity_poly.type
_entity_poly.pdbx_seq_one_letter_code
_entity_poly.pdbx_strand_id
1 'polypeptide(L)'
;MVDELTPLRGSYREAVGPAERTRATPRPTTEQERLTALCLEPAELLTQLRERTEDEVKAIVMILNHEIEVPNVPPLLIQSMDPSELACFEDIFMALEYPLYAHLAPGQRFFDNMTKGAVLAQIYAGVEAAPAQKCDIENFKKTLSRITLDMDTRVVKITFKGKQSAARWTGWQMPLAGKPLPLIDYESIRERAKVTKELVLLDSYQFEVEVRKGEMTSTDMHWVLTQKLGLKVQSMMHPVTELTGIKAQQW
;
A
#
# COMPACT_ATOMS: atom_id res chain seq x y z
N MET A 1 8.48 -20.74 37.69
CA MET A 1 8.88 -19.46 38.34
C MET A 1 9.32 -18.54 37.22
N VAL A 2 8.56 -17.46 37.05
CA VAL A 2 8.79 -16.26 36.21
C VAL A 2 8.88 -16.50 34.70
N ASP A 3 7.71 -16.35 34.06
CA ASP A 3 7.54 -15.88 32.68
C ASP A 3 8.32 -14.58 32.47
N GLU A 4 9.29 -14.59 31.56
CA GLU A 4 9.75 -13.36 30.92
C GLU A 4 8.73 -12.97 29.85
N LEU A 5 7.73 -12.19 30.27
CA LEU A 5 6.99 -11.30 29.41
C LEU A 5 7.99 -10.39 28.69
N THR A 6 8.39 -10.74 27.47
CA THR A 6 9.07 -9.79 26.57
C THR A 6 8.17 -8.57 26.39
N PRO A 7 8.57 -7.38 26.87
CA PRO A 7 7.75 -6.20 26.71
C PRO A 7 7.79 -5.78 25.24
N LEU A 8 6.63 -5.64 24.62
CA LEU A 8 6.42 -4.79 23.45
C LEU A 8 6.79 -3.34 23.84
N ARG A 9 8.08 -3.03 23.83
CA ARG A 9 8.63 -1.67 23.90
C ARG A 9 9.63 -1.51 22.77
N GLY A 10 9.11 -1.44 21.54
CA GLY A 10 9.81 -0.72 20.49
C GLY A 10 9.43 0.75 20.63
N SER A 11 10.37 1.61 21.03
CA SER A 11 10.13 3.05 20.97
C SER A 11 9.96 3.46 19.50
N TYR A 12 9.18 4.52 19.21
CA TYR A 12 9.08 5.07 17.84
C TYR A 12 10.47 5.37 17.23
N ARG A 13 11.47 5.66 18.07
CA ARG A 13 12.85 5.87 17.66
C ARG A 13 13.52 4.61 17.11
N GLU A 14 13.17 3.42 17.59
CA GLU A 14 13.68 2.14 17.06
C GLU A 14 12.97 1.71 15.79
N ALA A 15 11.67 1.98 15.66
CA ALA A 15 10.93 1.79 14.41
C ALA A 15 11.41 2.72 13.26
N VAL A 16 12.08 3.82 13.62
CA VAL A 16 12.61 4.85 12.72
C VAL A 16 14.16 4.87 12.72
N GLY A 17 14.80 3.83 13.28
CA GLY A 17 16.25 3.65 13.19
C GLY A 17 16.73 3.63 11.74
N PRO A 18 17.96 4.07 11.45
CA PRO A 18 18.41 4.39 10.10
C PRO A 18 18.63 3.11 9.30
N ALA A 19 17.56 2.56 8.74
CA ALA A 19 17.67 1.92 7.45
C ALA A 19 18.02 3.04 6.47
N GLU A 20 19.32 3.35 6.35
CA GLU A 20 19.90 4.08 5.23
C GLU A 20 19.57 3.29 3.96
N ARG A 21 18.33 3.43 3.49
CA ARG A 21 17.97 3.06 2.14
C ARG A 21 18.59 4.14 1.29
N THR A 22 19.69 3.80 0.63
CA THR A 22 20.23 4.56 -0.49
C THR A 22 19.11 4.65 -1.53
N ARG A 23 18.29 5.71 -1.42
CA ARG A 23 17.17 6.02 -2.32
C ARG A 23 17.77 6.53 -3.63
N ALA A 24 18.35 5.64 -4.41
CA ALA A 24 18.80 5.95 -5.76
C ALA A 24 17.60 5.87 -6.69
N THR A 25 16.90 6.98 -6.86
CA THR A 25 15.99 7.16 -7.99
C THR A 25 16.84 7.13 -9.26
N PRO A 26 16.46 6.38 -10.32
CA PRO A 26 17.04 6.64 -11.64
C PRO A 26 16.80 8.12 -11.95
N ARG A 27 17.87 8.86 -12.22
CA ARG A 27 17.72 10.28 -12.59
C ARG A 27 16.93 10.31 -13.91
N PRO A 28 15.83 11.08 -13.99
CA PRO A 28 15.10 11.21 -15.23
C PRO A 28 16.06 11.72 -16.31
N THR A 29 15.89 11.24 -17.52
CA THR A 29 16.67 11.76 -18.65
C THR A 29 16.26 13.22 -18.89
N THR A 30 17.17 14.04 -19.43
CA THR A 30 16.88 15.45 -19.74
C THR A 30 15.66 15.59 -20.66
N GLU A 31 15.40 14.58 -21.48
CA GLU A 31 14.22 14.49 -22.33
C GLU A 31 12.92 14.21 -21.54
N GLN A 32 12.95 13.33 -20.54
CA GLN A 32 11.81 13.09 -19.65
C GLN A 32 11.44 14.34 -18.86
N GLU A 33 12.42 15.09 -18.35
CA GLU A 33 12.17 16.34 -17.65
C GLU A 33 11.49 17.37 -18.55
N ARG A 34 11.96 17.52 -19.80
CA ARG A 34 11.37 18.44 -20.79
C ARG A 34 9.91 18.08 -21.09
N LEU A 35 9.65 16.80 -21.36
CA LEU A 35 8.30 16.33 -21.72
C LEU A 35 7.35 16.33 -20.51
N THR A 36 7.87 16.10 -19.30
CA THR A 36 7.07 16.25 -18.07
C THR A 36 6.68 17.71 -17.86
N ALA A 37 7.60 18.66 -18.09
CA ALA A 37 7.32 20.09 -17.98
C ALA A 37 6.21 20.51 -18.96
N LEU A 38 6.27 20.04 -20.22
CA LEU A 38 5.24 20.27 -21.23
C LEU A 38 3.85 19.78 -20.78
N CYS A 39 3.77 18.62 -20.12
CA CYS A 39 2.49 18.11 -19.60
C CYS A 39 1.92 18.87 -18.40
N LEU A 40 2.73 19.72 -17.74
CA LEU A 40 2.32 20.52 -16.59
C LEU A 40 1.93 21.95 -16.99
N GLU A 41 2.23 22.37 -18.21
CA GLU A 41 1.90 23.71 -18.68
C GLU A 41 0.38 23.93 -18.72
N PRO A 42 -0.11 25.08 -18.22
CA PRO A 42 -1.51 25.40 -18.30
C PRO A 42 -1.91 25.61 -19.76
N ALA A 43 -2.98 24.96 -20.20
CA ALA A 43 -3.49 25.10 -21.55
C ALA A 43 -4.53 26.22 -21.64
N GLU A 44 -4.41 27.06 -22.66
CA GLU A 44 -5.43 28.04 -23.02
C GLU A 44 -6.67 27.35 -23.60
N LEU A 45 -7.86 27.86 -23.32
CA LEU A 45 -9.09 27.32 -23.89
C LEU A 45 -9.24 27.82 -25.34
N LEU A 46 -9.11 26.90 -26.30
CA LEU A 46 -9.30 27.18 -27.71
C LEU A 46 -10.74 26.88 -28.13
N THR A 47 -11.23 27.62 -29.12
CA THR A 47 -12.58 27.43 -29.68
C THR A 47 -12.64 26.24 -30.65
N GLN A 48 -11.49 25.73 -31.10
CA GLN A 48 -11.35 24.61 -32.02
C GLN A 48 -10.19 23.72 -31.57
N LEU A 49 -10.31 22.42 -31.83
CA LEU A 49 -9.26 21.45 -31.55
C LEU A 49 -8.08 21.65 -32.52
N ARG A 50 -6.87 21.55 -31.99
CA ARG A 50 -5.60 21.69 -32.71
C ARG A 50 -4.99 20.31 -32.96
N GLU A 51 -4.25 20.17 -34.06
CA GLU A 51 -3.35 19.03 -34.25
C GLU A 51 -2.22 19.01 -33.21
N ARG A 52 -1.93 17.82 -32.70
CA ARG A 52 -0.90 17.58 -31.69
C ARG A 52 0.49 17.74 -32.28
N THR A 53 1.40 18.28 -31.48
CA THR A 53 2.82 18.30 -31.85
C THR A 53 3.47 16.92 -31.66
N GLU A 54 4.58 16.64 -32.34
CA GLU A 54 5.32 15.38 -32.19
C GLU A 54 5.75 15.14 -30.73
N ASP A 55 6.13 16.21 -30.02
CA ASP A 55 6.51 16.17 -28.61
C ASP A 55 5.32 15.83 -27.70
N GLU A 56 4.12 16.35 -27.96
CA GLU A 56 2.90 16.01 -27.22
C GLU A 56 2.51 14.54 -27.42
N VAL A 57 2.57 14.04 -28.66
CA VAL A 57 2.32 12.64 -28.97
C VAL A 57 3.30 11.74 -28.24
N LYS A 58 4.59 12.11 -28.25
CA LYS A 58 5.63 11.39 -27.52
C LYS A 58 5.37 11.39 -26.02
N ALA A 59 5.00 12.54 -25.44
CA ALA A 59 4.69 12.66 -24.02
C ALA A 59 3.51 11.76 -23.61
N ILE A 60 2.44 11.73 -24.42
CA ILE A 60 1.27 10.85 -24.18
C ILE A 60 1.69 9.38 -24.16
N VAL A 61 2.48 8.94 -25.15
CA VAL A 61 2.96 7.56 -25.23
C VAL A 61 3.84 7.21 -24.02
N MET A 62 4.73 8.11 -23.61
CA MET A 62 5.58 7.90 -22.44
C MET A 62 4.78 7.84 -21.13
N ILE A 63 3.68 8.59 -21.00
CA ILE A 63 2.76 8.48 -19.87
C ILE A 63 2.11 7.09 -19.85
N LEU A 64 1.57 6.65 -20.99
CA LEU A 64 0.90 5.36 -21.12
C LEU A 64 1.84 4.17 -20.88
N ASN A 65 3.12 4.31 -21.21
CA ASN A 65 4.15 3.30 -20.97
C ASN A 65 4.76 3.34 -19.56
N HIS A 66 4.27 4.19 -18.66
CA HIS A 66 4.82 4.40 -17.31
C HIS A 66 6.26 4.93 -17.28
N GLU A 67 6.69 5.64 -18.33
CA GLU A 67 8.02 6.27 -18.40
C GLU A 67 8.03 7.67 -17.76
N ILE A 68 6.89 8.37 -17.81
CA ILE A 68 6.68 9.69 -17.20
C ILE A 68 5.46 9.62 -16.28
N GLU A 69 5.58 10.15 -15.06
CA GLU A 69 4.49 10.25 -14.09
C GLU A 69 4.03 11.71 -13.97
N VAL A 70 2.75 11.97 -14.30
CA VAL A 70 2.14 13.32 -14.22
C VAL A 70 1.08 13.32 -13.10
N PRO A 71 0.94 14.40 -12.31
CA PRO A 71 -0.01 14.45 -11.20
C PRO A 71 -1.47 14.41 -11.64
N ASN A 72 -1.82 15.04 -12.76
CA ASN A 72 -3.18 15.09 -13.30
C ASN A 72 -3.14 14.82 -14.79
N VAL A 73 -4.31 14.59 -15.39
CA VAL A 73 -4.44 14.53 -16.84
C VAL A 73 -3.84 15.82 -17.43
N PRO A 74 -2.88 15.73 -18.38
CA PRO A 74 -2.20 16.90 -18.92
C PRO A 74 -3.18 17.93 -19.49
N PRO A 75 -3.13 19.21 -19.08
CA PRO A 75 -4.09 20.23 -19.52
C PRO A 75 -4.12 20.44 -21.04
N LEU A 76 -2.96 20.24 -21.71
CA LEU A 76 -2.84 20.34 -23.17
C LEU A 76 -3.78 19.42 -23.93
N LEU A 77 -4.26 18.33 -23.32
CA LEU A 77 -5.19 17.40 -23.96
C LEU A 77 -6.54 18.04 -24.24
N ILE A 78 -6.94 19.06 -23.46
CA ILE A 78 -8.19 19.82 -23.68
C ILE A 78 -8.17 20.52 -25.05
N GLN A 79 -6.99 20.87 -25.58
CA GLN A 79 -6.85 21.53 -26.88
C GLN A 79 -6.85 20.55 -28.06
N SER A 80 -6.69 19.25 -27.82
CA SER A 80 -6.44 18.26 -28.89
C SER A 80 -7.31 17.00 -28.82
N MET A 81 -8.12 16.83 -27.78
CA MET A 81 -9.06 15.73 -27.61
C MET A 81 -10.47 16.26 -27.49
N ASP A 82 -11.44 15.52 -28.03
CA ASP A 82 -12.84 15.76 -27.70
C ASP A 82 -13.16 15.31 -26.25
N PRO A 83 -14.28 15.75 -25.66
CA PRO A 83 -14.64 15.38 -24.29
C PRO A 83 -14.77 13.86 -24.05
N SER A 84 -15.13 13.08 -25.08
CA SER A 84 -15.29 11.63 -24.99
C SER A 84 -13.93 10.93 -24.98
N GLU A 85 -13.01 11.36 -25.84
CA GLU A 85 -11.61 10.92 -25.86
C GLU A 85 -10.91 11.27 -24.55
N LEU A 86 -11.14 12.48 -24.03
CA LEU A 86 -10.58 12.92 -22.76
C LEU A 86 -11.09 12.07 -21.59
N ALA A 87 -12.39 11.73 -21.57
CA ALA A 87 -12.94 10.83 -20.56
C ALA A 87 -12.31 9.42 -20.65
N CYS A 88 -12.16 8.87 -21.85
CA CYS A 88 -11.48 7.58 -22.05
C CYS A 88 -10.02 7.64 -21.59
N PHE A 89 -9.32 8.73 -21.92
CA PHE A 89 -7.95 8.94 -21.48
C PHE A 89 -7.87 9.05 -19.95
N GLU A 90 -8.80 9.75 -19.31
CA GLU A 90 -8.87 9.84 -17.86
C GLU A 90 -9.07 8.46 -17.23
N ASP A 91 -9.97 7.63 -17.75
CA ASP A 91 -10.17 6.27 -17.25
C ASP A 91 -8.90 5.42 -17.37
N ILE A 92 -8.22 5.48 -18.52
CA ILE A 92 -6.94 4.80 -18.74
C ILE A 92 -5.88 5.34 -17.78
N PHE A 93 -5.77 6.66 -17.64
CA PHE A 93 -4.81 7.33 -16.77
C PHE A 93 -5.04 6.97 -15.29
N MET A 94 -6.30 6.81 -14.87
CA MET A 94 -6.64 6.34 -13.53
C MET A 94 -6.34 4.84 -13.35
N ALA A 95 -6.37 4.05 -14.41
CA ALA A 95 -5.96 2.64 -14.38
C ALA A 95 -4.43 2.46 -14.28
N LEU A 96 -3.63 3.48 -14.64
CA LEU A 96 -2.18 3.48 -14.45
C LEU A 96 -1.77 3.69 -12.98
N GLU A 97 -2.72 4.01 -12.09
CA GLU A 97 -2.44 4.20 -10.67
C GLU A 97 -1.95 2.91 -10.00
N TYR A 98 -0.92 3.05 -9.16
CA TYR A 98 -0.31 1.94 -8.44
C TYR A 98 -0.69 1.93 -6.96
N PRO A 99 -1.29 0.85 -6.43
CA PRO A 99 -1.71 0.79 -5.03
C PRO A 99 -0.64 0.24 -4.08
N LEU A 100 -0.51 0.87 -2.91
CA LEU A 100 0.10 0.29 -1.71
C LEU A 100 -0.95 0.08 -0.63
N TYR A 101 -0.68 -0.87 0.27
CA TYR A 101 -1.62 -1.30 1.29
C TYR A 101 -1.03 -1.17 2.69
N ALA A 102 -1.84 -0.76 3.66
CA ALA A 102 -1.46 -0.72 5.07
C ALA A 102 -2.55 -1.39 5.90
N HIS A 103 -2.17 -2.32 6.77
CA HIS A 103 -3.11 -2.99 7.68
C HIS A 103 -3.29 -2.16 8.95
N LEU A 104 -4.54 -1.95 9.36
CA LEU A 104 -4.83 -1.26 10.61
C LEU A 104 -4.35 -2.05 11.82
N ALA A 105 -3.77 -1.37 12.80
CA ALA A 105 -3.35 -2.03 14.04
C ALA A 105 -4.57 -2.54 14.84
N PRO A 106 -4.45 -3.63 15.61
CA PRO A 106 -5.52 -4.11 16.50
C PRO A 106 -6.05 -2.99 17.40
N GLY A 107 -7.38 -2.85 17.47
CA GLY A 107 -8.05 -1.81 18.27
C GLY A 107 -8.17 -0.43 17.61
N GLN A 108 -7.50 -0.15 16.50
CA GLN A 108 -7.77 1.07 15.71
C GLN A 108 -9.14 0.94 15.02
N ARG A 109 -10.00 1.93 15.28
CA ARG A 109 -11.32 2.05 14.68
C ARG A 109 -11.46 3.41 14.03
N PHE A 110 -12.05 3.41 12.85
CA PHE A 110 -12.41 4.61 12.09
C PHE A 110 -13.88 4.52 11.75
N PHE A 111 -14.44 5.64 11.26
CA PHE A 111 -15.79 5.63 10.73
C PHE A 111 -15.80 4.98 9.34
N ASP A 112 -16.89 4.31 9.01
CA ASP A 112 -17.11 3.81 7.66
C ASP A 112 -17.24 5.00 6.69
N ASN A 113 -16.73 4.86 5.47
CA ASN A 113 -16.84 5.86 4.41
C ASN A 113 -16.21 7.23 4.73
N MET A 114 -15.10 7.26 5.49
CA MET A 114 -14.35 8.49 5.70
C MET A 114 -13.88 9.10 4.36
N THR A 115 -14.03 10.42 4.23
CA THR A 115 -13.54 11.15 3.07
C THR A 115 -12.01 11.14 3.02
N LYS A 116 -11.43 11.32 1.82
CA LYS A 116 -9.97 11.47 1.64
C LYS A 116 -9.38 12.48 2.62
N GLY A 117 -10.00 13.66 2.75
CA GLY A 117 -9.54 14.70 3.68
C GLY A 117 -9.54 14.25 5.14
N ALA A 118 -10.58 13.52 5.57
CA ALA A 118 -10.67 13.00 6.92
C ALA A 118 -9.60 11.94 7.21
N VAL A 119 -9.30 11.03 6.26
CA VAL A 119 -8.22 10.05 6.42
C VAL A 119 -6.85 10.74 6.45
N LEU A 120 -6.62 11.72 5.57
CA LEU A 120 -5.37 12.48 5.54
C LEU A 120 -5.13 13.32 6.80
N ALA A 121 -6.19 13.78 7.46
CA ALA A 121 -6.09 14.48 8.74
C ALA A 121 -5.58 13.57 9.86
N GLN A 122 -5.86 12.27 9.77
CA GLN A 122 -5.33 11.26 10.71
C GLN A 122 -3.86 10.90 10.44
N ILE A 123 -3.31 11.30 9.30
CA ILE A 123 -1.90 11.14 8.95
C ILE A 123 -1.14 12.39 9.40
N TYR A 124 -0.60 12.37 10.61
CA TYR A 124 0.18 13.47 11.15
C TYR A 124 1.32 12.96 12.02
N ALA A 125 2.38 13.76 12.10
CA ALA A 125 3.42 13.54 13.08
C ALA A 125 3.02 14.21 14.39
N GLY A 126 3.28 13.57 15.53
CA GLY A 126 3.11 14.22 16.84
C GLY A 126 3.87 15.54 16.93
N VAL A 127 3.50 16.39 17.89
CA VAL A 127 4.10 17.74 18.06
C VAL A 127 5.62 17.68 18.16
N GLU A 128 6.14 16.65 18.83
CA GLU A 128 7.56 16.36 19.09
C GLU A 128 8.31 15.70 17.92
N ALA A 129 7.64 15.44 16.78
CA ALA A 129 8.29 14.80 15.66
C ALA A 129 9.35 15.68 15.01
N ALA A 130 10.43 15.05 14.54
CA ALA A 130 11.55 15.72 13.90
C ALA A 130 11.08 16.48 12.63
N PRO A 131 11.68 17.64 12.29
CA PRO A 131 11.32 18.41 11.10
C PRO A 131 11.37 17.60 9.79
N ALA A 132 12.36 16.70 9.66
CA ALA A 132 12.48 15.80 8.52
C ALA A 132 11.26 14.90 8.35
N GLN A 133 10.68 14.41 9.45
CA GLN A 133 9.48 13.56 9.41
C GLN A 133 8.23 14.33 9.02
N LYS A 134 8.11 15.58 9.48
CA LYS A 134 7.01 16.47 9.06
C LYS A 134 7.09 16.73 7.56
N CYS A 135 8.30 16.97 7.03
CA CYS A 135 8.54 17.12 5.60
C CYS A 135 8.20 15.84 4.81
N ASP A 136 8.60 14.66 5.30
CA ASP A 136 8.26 13.38 4.67
C ASP A 136 6.73 13.16 4.61
N ILE A 137 6.00 13.49 5.66
CA ILE A 137 4.53 13.39 5.67
C ILE A 137 3.90 14.37 4.68
N GLU A 138 4.39 15.61 4.60
CA GLU A 138 3.89 16.56 3.62
C GLU A 138 4.18 16.12 2.19
N ASN A 139 5.38 15.58 1.94
CA ASN A 139 5.75 15.01 0.64
C ASN A 139 4.85 13.82 0.30
N PHE A 140 4.61 12.93 1.27
CA PHE A 140 3.69 11.81 1.11
C PHE A 140 2.29 12.31 0.72
N LYS A 141 1.77 13.31 1.45
CA LYS A 141 0.46 13.93 1.20
C LYS A 141 0.34 14.54 -0.20
N LYS A 142 1.43 15.07 -0.74
CA LYS A 142 1.48 15.62 -2.10
C LYS A 142 1.56 14.53 -3.18
N THR A 143 2.21 13.40 -2.89
CA THR A 143 2.41 12.32 -3.87
C THR A 143 1.24 11.37 -4.02
N LEU A 144 0.32 11.31 -3.04
CA LEU A 144 -0.82 10.38 -3.10
C LEU A 144 -1.92 10.87 -4.04
N SER A 145 -2.44 9.97 -4.88
CA SER A 145 -3.58 10.23 -5.75
C SER A 145 -4.89 10.01 -4.98
N ARG A 146 -5.10 8.80 -4.47
CA ARG A 146 -6.31 8.42 -3.73
C ARG A 146 -5.94 7.67 -2.46
N ILE A 147 -6.84 7.72 -1.50
CA ILE A 147 -6.75 6.95 -0.27
C ILE A 147 -8.14 6.47 0.09
N THR A 148 -8.27 5.19 0.34
CA THR A 148 -9.52 4.54 0.71
C THR A 148 -9.27 3.66 1.91
N LEU A 149 -10.20 3.71 2.86
CA LEU A 149 -10.18 2.86 4.04
C LEU A 149 -11.32 1.87 3.94
N ASP A 150 -10.99 0.59 4.03
CA ASP A 150 -11.94 -0.50 4.12
C ASP A 150 -11.92 -1.05 5.55
N MET A 151 -13.05 -0.91 6.26
CA MET A 151 -13.18 -1.35 7.64
C MET A 151 -13.52 -2.84 7.77
N ASP A 152 -14.07 -3.47 6.73
CA ASP A 152 -14.37 -4.91 6.72
C ASP A 152 -13.06 -5.71 6.64
N THR A 153 -12.18 -5.32 5.71
CA THR A 153 -10.84 -5.93 5.58
C THR A 153 -9.81 -5.31 6.52
N ARG A 154 -10.12 -4.17 7.14
CA ARG A 154 -9.21 -3.38 7.99
C ARG A 154 -7.93 -2.96 7.26
N VAL A 155 -8.06 -2.61 5.98
CA VAL A 155 -6.96 -2.21 5.10
C VAL A 155 -7.16 -0.78 4.61
N VAL A 156 -6.08 -0.01 4.68
CA VAL A 156 -5.94 1.28 3.99
C VAL A 156 -5.27 1.03 2.66
N LYS A 157 -5.96 1.36 1.56
CA LYS A 157 -5.38 1.35 0.22
C LYS A 157 -5.01 2.78 -0.16
N ILE A 158 -3.75 2.99 -0.50
CA ILE A 158 -3.19 4.27 -0.93
C ILE A 158 -2.75 4.10 -2.38
N THR A 159 -3.26 4.92 -3.29
CA THR A 159 -2.87 4.86 -4.70
C THR A 159 -1.94 6.02 -5.06
N PHE A 160 -0.93 5.70 -5.86
CA PHE A 160 0.05 6.63 -6.42
C PHE A 160 -0.12 6.70 -7.93
N LYS A 161 0.43 7.73 -8.56
CA LYS A 161 0.32 7.91 -10.02
C LYS A 161 1.11 6.90 -10.84
N GLY A 162 2.07 6.22 -10.22
CA GLY A 162 2.80 5.14 -10.86
C GLY A 162 3.65 4.36 -9.86
N LYS A 163 4.27 3.30 -10.38
CA LYS A 163 5.08 2.37 -9.60
C LYS A 163 6.33 3.04 -9.04
N GLN A 164 6.92 4.03 -9.72
CA GLN A 164 8.14 4.69 -9.22
C GLN A 164 7.82 5.58 -8.00
N SER A 165 6.74 6.36 -8.08
CA SER A 165 6.23 7.11 -6.93
C SER A 165 5.90 6.20 -5.75
N ALA A 166 5.23 5.06 -5.99
CA ALA A 166 4.90 4.11 -4.94
C ALA A 166 6.15 3.43 -4.33
N ALA A 167 7.14 3.06 -5.15
CA ALA A 167 8.35 2.37 -4.71
C ALA A 167 9.11 3.16 -3.63
N ARG A 168 9.09 4.51 -3.72
CA ARG A 168 9.69 5.39 -2.69
C ARG A 168 9.10 5.18 -1.29
N TRP A 169 7.81 4.83 -1.23
CA TRP A 169 7.05 4.70 0.01
C TRP A 169 6.88 3.24 0.46
N THR A 170 7.33 2.27 -0.34
CA THR A 170 7.22 0.86 0.01
C THR A 170 8.03 0.55 1.28
N GLY A 171 7.40 -0.08 2.27
CA GLY A 171 7.97 -0.36 3.58
C GLY A 171 8.16 0.88 4.47
N TRP A 172 7.68 2.06 4.08
CA TRP A 172 7.66 3.24 4.94
C TRP A 172 6.61 3.07 6.04
N GLN A 173 6.94 3.55 7.24
CA GLN A 173 6.08 3.49 8.42
C GLN A 173 5.16 4.72 8.42
N MET A 174 4.04 4.61 7.72
CA MET A 174 3.06 5.70 7.62
C MET A 174 2.38 5.90 8.99
N PRO A 175 2.49 7.09 9.61
CA PRO A 175 1.79 7.36 10.85
C PRO A 175 0.30 7.58 10.56
N LEU A 176 -0.57 6.73 11.10
CA LEU A 176 -2.03 6.87 11.01
C LEU A 176 -2.64 6.78 12.40
N ALA A 177 -3.33 7.85 12.83
CA ALA A 177 -3.93 7.98 14.16
C ALA A 177 -2.94 7.61 15.29
N GLY A 178 -1.69 8.06 15.15
CA GLY A 178 -0.62 7.81 16.13
C GLY A 178 0.02 6.42 16.10
N LYS A 179 -0.34 5.54 15.16
CA LYS A 179 0.34 4.25 14.96
C LYS A 179 1.12 4.21 13.64
N PRO A 180 2.38 3.77 13.64
CA PRO A 180 3.12 3.53 12.42
C PRO A 180 2.61 2.25 11.75
N LEU A 181 2.14 2.38 10.51
CA LEU A 181 1.68 1.27 9.70
C LEU A 181 2.63 1.09 8.50
N PRO A 182 3.22 -0.10 8.29
CA PRO A 182 4.08 -0.33 7.14
C PRO A 182 3.26 -0.35 5.85
N LEU A 183 3.74 0.35 4.82
CA LEU A 183 3.17 0.27 3.48
C LEU A 183 3.71 -0.97 2.76
N ILE A 184 2.81 -1.81 2.26
CA ILE A 184 3.12 -3.09 1.62
C ILE A 184 2.73 -3.03 0.15
N ASP A 185 3.66 -3.40 -0.71
CA ASP A 185 3.43 -3.59 -2.13
C ASP A 185 3.07 -5.06 -2.40
N TYR A 186 1.77 -5.36 -2.37
CA TYR A 186 1.28 -6.71 -2.65
C TYR A 186 1.37 -7.10 -4.11
N GLU A 187 1.37 -6.15 -5.04
CA GLU A 187 1.48 -6.44 -6.47
C GLU A 187 2.88 -6.97 -6.80
N SER A 188 3.93 -6.29 -6.36
CA SER A 188 5.30 -6.77 -6.53
C SER A 188 5.58 -8.06 -5.75
N ILE A 189 4.93 -8.28 -4.61
CA ILE A 189 5.02 -9.57 -3.90
C ILE A 189 4.34 -10.69 -4.71
N ARG A 190 3.15 -10.45 -5.27
CA ARG A 190 2.45 -11.41 -6.12
C ARG A 190 3.23 -11.74 -7.40
N GLU A 191 3.81 -10.74 -8.05
CA GLU A 191 4.66 -10.93 -9.23
C GLU A 191 5.87 -11.81 -8.92
N ARG A 192 6.59 -11.50 -7.83
CA ARG A 192 7.73 -12.31 -7.38
C ARG A 192 7.30 -13.74 -7.09
N ALA A 193 6.20 -13.92 -6.36
CA ALA A 193 5.67 -15.25 -6.04
C ALA A 193 5.20 -16.06 -7.25
N LYS A 194 4.73 -15.43 -8.34
CA LYS A 194 4.47 -16.17 -9.59
C LYS A 194 5.74 -16.83 -10.13
N VAL A 195 6.88 -16.17 -9.98
CA VAL A 195 8.18 -16.64 -10.46
C VAL A 195 8.84 -17.60 -9.46
N THR A 196 8.89 -17.22 -8.19
CA THR A 196 9.55 -17.98 -7.12
C THR A 196 8.69 -19.11 -6.57
N LYS A 197 7.38 -19.11 -6.88
CA LYS A 197 6.34 -19.97 -6.27
C LYS A 197 6.30 -19.87 -4.74
N GLU A 198 6.84 -18.78 -4.19
CA GLU A 198 6.84 -18.51 -2.76
C GLU A 198 5.42 -18.19 -2.28
N LEU A 199 5.19 -18.56 -1.03
CA LEU A 199 3.90 -18.39 -0.37
C LEU A 199 3.72 -16.91 0.00
N VAL A 200 2.82 -16.23 -0.69
CA VAL A 200 2.44 -14.86 -0.32
C VAL A 200 1.42 -14.92 0.80
N LEU A 201 1.84 -14.57 2.01
CA LEU A 201 0.98 -14.38 3.19
C LEU A 201 0.12 -13.12 2.99
N LEU A 202 -0.93 -13.25 2.19
CA LEU A 202 -2.03 -12.29 2.10
C LEU A 202 -3.12 -12.79 3.04
N ASP A 203 -3.40 -12.03 4.10
CA ASP A 203 -4.50 -12.27 5.04
C ASP A 203 -4.47 -13.64 5.75
N SER A 204 -3.28 -14.20 5.97
CA SER A 204 -3.12 -15.40 6.79
C SER A 204 -3.06 -15.01 8.27
N TYR A 205 -4.05 -15.43 9.05
CA TYR A 205 -4.02 -15.33 10.50
C TYR A 205 -3.41 -16.61 11.08
N GLN A 206 -2.38 -16.46 11.91
CA GLN A 206 -1.91 -17.52 12.78
C GLN A 206 -2.63 -17.37 14.12
N PHE A 207 -3.31 -18.42 14.56
CA PHE A 207 -3.97 -18.46 15.85
C PHE A 207 -3.74 -19.83 16.48
N GLU A 208 -3.57 -19.85 17.80
CA GLU A 208 -3.46 -21.07 18.60
C GLU A 208 -4.84 -21.44 19.15
N VAL A 209 -5.15 -22.73 19.18
CA VAL A 209 -6.42 -23.29 19.62
C VAL A 209 -6.16 -24.29 20.75
N GLU A 210 -6.72 -24.03 21.94
CA GLU A 210 -6.71 -24.98 23.06
C GLU A 210 -8.10 -25.60 23.25
N VAL A 211 -8.20 -26.92 23.13
CA VAL A 211 -9.42 -27.70 23.27
C VAL A 211 -9.64 -28.08 24.74
N ARG A 212 -10.46 -27.34 25.46
CA ARG A 212 -10.64 -27.56 26.92
C ARG A 212 -11.20 -28.93 27.33
N LYS A 213 -11.88 -29.66 26.44
CA LYS A 213 -12.54 -30.94 26.77
C LYS A 213 -12.58 -31.88 25.58
N GLY A 214 -12.20 -33.14 25.81
CA GLY A 214 -12.10 -34.18 24.79
C GLY A 214 -10.70 -34.27 24.19
N GLU A 215 -10.41 -35.40 23.55
CA GLU A 215 -9.25 -35.56 22.67
C GLU A 215 -9.67 -35.07 21.28
N MET A 216 -8.88 -34.19 20.67
CA MET A 216 -9.13 -33.66 19.34
C MET A 216 -7.99 -34.13 18.44
N THR A 217 -8.32 -34.82 17.35
CA THR A 217 -7.32 -35.22 16.35
C THR A 217 -7.09 -34.12 15.31
N SER A 218 -6.06 -34.27 14.47
CA SER A 218 -5.79 -33.33 13.35
C SER A 218 -6.94 -33.28 12.36
N THR A 219 -7.62 -34.41 12.18
CA THR A 219 -8.78 -34.50 11.29
C THR A 219 -9.96 -33.72 11.86
N ASP A 220 -10.21 -33.85 13.16
CA ASP A 220 -11.29 -33.14 13.85
C ASP A 220 -11.02 -31.63 13.88
N MET A 221 -9.78 -31.23 14.17
CA MET A 221 -9.39 -29.82 14.18
C MET A 221 -9.51 -29.21 12.77
N HIS A 222 -9.00 -29.88 11.74
CA HIS A 222 -9.17 -29.43 10.36
C HIS A 222 -10.65 -29.30 9.98
N TRP A 223 -11.49 -30.26 10.39
CA TRP A 223 -12.93 -30.20 10.15
C TRP A 223 -13.58 -29.01 10.88
N VAL A 224 -13.23 -28.73 12.13
CA VAL A 224 -13.74 -27.57 12.86
C VAL A 224 -13.33 -26.26 12.17
N LEU A 225 -12.05 -26.12 11.83
CA LEU A 225 -11.54 -24.91 11.18
C LEU A 225 -12.19 -24.69 9.81
N THR A 226 -12.32 -25.74 9.00
CA THR A 226 -12.90 -25.62 7.64
C THR A 226 -14.42 -25.57 7.62
N GLN A 227 -15.10 -26.45 8.36
CA GLN A 227 -16.56 -26.63 8.27
C GLN A 227 -17.33 -25.80 9.29
N LYS A 228 -16.78 -25.54 10.48
CA LYS A 228 -17.47 -24.73 11.50
C LYS A 228 -17.08 -23.26 11.45
N LEU A 229 -15.80 -22.96 11.23
CA LEU A 229 -15.31 -21.58 11.16
C LEU A 229 -15.21 -21.05 9.72
N GLY A 230 -15.38 -21.90 8.71
CA GLY A 230 -15.32 -21.49 7.30
C GLY A 230 -13.92 -21.06 6.85
N LEU A 231 -12.87 -21.46 7.56
CA LEU A 231 -11.50 -21.05 7.28
C LEU A 231 -10.87 -21.92 6.20
N LYS A 232 -10.09 -21.30 5.32
CA LYS A 232 -9.31 -22.03 4.32
C LYS A 232 -7.95 -22.41 4.92
N VAL A 233 -7.89 -23.59 5.52
CA VAL A 233 -6.70 -24.08 6.22
C VAL A 233 -5.63 -24.49 5.22
N GLN A 234 -4.43 -23.90 5.32
CA GLN A 234 -3.32 -24.19 4.41
C GLN A 234 -2.25 -25.10 5.03
N SER A 235 -1.96 -24.90 6.31
CA SER A 235 -1.02 -25.71 7.10
C SER A 235 -1.53 -25.80 8.53
N MET A 236 -1.38 -26.97 9.14
CA MET A 236 -1.62 -27.22 10.55
C MET A 236 -0.39 -27.92 11.10
N MET A 237 0.15 -27.39 12.19
CA MET A 237 1.27 -28.00 12.89
C MET A 237 0.82 -28.35 14.29
N HIS A 238 0.97 -29.62 14.67
CA HIS A 238 0.91 -29.98 16.07
C HIS A 238 2.16 -29.45 16.77
N PRO A 239 2.03 -28.78 17.93
CA PRO A 239 3.21 -28.41 18.72
C PRO A 239 4.01 -29.68 19.09
N VAL A 240 5.29 -29.70 18.72
CA VAL A 240 6.17 -30.87 18.89
C VAL A 240 6.56 -31.02 20.36
N THR A 241 6.56 -32.26 20.83
CA THR A 241 6.99 -32.74 22.15
C THR A 241 8.29 -32.11 22.64
N GLU A 242 8.20 -31.21 23.61
CA GLU A 242 9.29 -30.97 24.56
C GLU A 242 9.18 -31.93 25.75
N LEU A 243 10.33 -32.27 26.34
CA LEU A 243 10.53 -33.27 27.41
C LEU A 243 9.67 -33.06 28.68
N THR A 244 8.99 -31.93 28.80
CA THR A 244 8.19 -31.51 29.95
C THR A 244 6.67 -31.69 29.75
N GLY A 245 6.23 -32.23 28.62
CA GLY A 245 4.84 -32.65 28.40
C GLY A 245 3.89 -31.50 28.06
N ILE A 246 3.31 -31.55 26.87
CA ILE A 246 2.25 -30.63 26.45
C ILE A 246 0.89 -31.28 26.74
N LYS A 247 -0.10 -30.48 27.14
CA LYS A 247 -1.50 -30.91 27.19
C LYS A 247 -1.91 -31.36 25.78
N ALA A 248 -2.46 -32.58 25.64
CA ALA A 248 -2.91 -33.15 24.35
C ALA A 248 -4.01 -32.34 23.60
N GLN A 249 -4.34 -31.16 24.11
CA GLN A 249 -5.43 -30.29 23.74
C GLN A 249 -4.98 -29.04 22.97
N GLN A 250 -3.67 -28.78 22.85
CA GLN A 250 -3.15 -27.55 22.24
C GLN A 250 -2.76 -27.75 20.77
N TRP A 251 -3.17 -26.81 19.92
CA TRP A 251 -3.09 -26.84 18.47
C TRP A 251 -2.74 -25.47 17.89
#